data_AF-L1L295-F1
#
_entry.id   AF-L1L295-F1
#
_cell.length_a   1.000
_cell.length_b   1.000
_cell.length_c   1.000
_cell.angle_alpha   90.00
_cell.angle_beta   90.00
_cell.angle_gamma   90.00
#
_symmetry.space_group_name_H-M   'P 1'
#
loop_
_entity.id
_entity.type
_entity.pdbx_description
1 polymer ?
#
loop_
_entity_poly.entity_id
_entity_poly.type
_entity_poly.pdbx_seq_one_letter_code
_entity_poly.pdbx_strand_id
1 'polypeptide(L)'
;MYVAQGTEDIREALSAEGAGPDLQALLDAIDADPAVRWRIADQFPKSEQAAAATGSAARAFSRLALRRALNQLVTMELTARGAARWQLSWSDSATLRYPADGFEDQLGLALDAAVADQPDTESLRKLVLAP
;
A
#
# COMPACT_ATOMS: atom_id res chain seq x y z
N MET A 1 19.81 -0.41 -4.65
CA MET A 1 19.36 -1.82 -4.53
C MET A 1 18.32 -1.99 -3.38
N TYR A 2 17.41 -1.03 -3.16
CA TYR A 2 16.60 -0.95 -1.92
C TYR A 2 15.08 -1.18 -2.14
N VAL A 3 14.62 -1.27 -3.39
CA VAL A 3 13.19 -1.35 -3.72
C VAL A 3 12.67 -2.80 -3.75
N ALA A 4 13.51 -3.76 -4.15
CA ALA A 4 13.13 -5.17 -4.22
C ALA A 4 12.89 -5.79 -2.83
N GLN A 5 13.71 -5.41 -1.83
CA GLN A 5 13.62 -5.95 -0.47
C GLN A 5 12.28 -5.60 0.19
N GLY A 6 11.83 -4.34 0.07
CA GLY A 6 10.56 -3.92 0.65
C GLY A 6 9.32 -4.59 0.05
N THR A 7 9.40 -5.16 -1.16
CA THR A 7 8.24 -5.87 -1.76
C THR A 7 8.14 -7.30 -1.25
N GLU A 8 9.28 -7.95 -1.01
CA GLU A 8 9.32 -9.29 -0.42
C GLU A 8 8.88 -9.24 1.04
N ASP A 9 9.36 -8.26 1.80
CA ASP A 9 8.94 -8.00 3.19
C ASP A 9 7.42 -7.84 3.31
N ILE A 10 6.77 -7.25 2.29
CA ILE A 10 5.30 -7.12 2.23
C ILE A 10 4.64 -8.47 1.99
N ARG A 11 5.11 -9.26 1.02
CA ARG A 11 4.51 -10.57 0.74
C ARG A 11 4.68 -11.54 1.90
N GLU A 12 5.81 -11.51 2.58
CA GLU A 12 6.05 -12.30 3.79
C GLU A 12 5.09 -11.87 4.90
N ALA A 13 4.96 -10.56 5.17
CA ALA A 13 4.04 -10.04 6.18
C ALA A 13 2.58 -10.41 5.90
N LEU A 14 2.16 -10.36 4.62
CA LEU A 14 0.82 -10.79 4.19
C LEU A 14 0.61 -12.30 4.40
N SER A 15 1.58 -13.11 3.99
CA SER A 15 1.53 -14.57 4.10
C SER A 15 1.46 -15.02 5.56
N ALA A 16 2.17 -14.32 6.46
CA ALA A 16 2.16 -14.60 7.90
C ALA A 16 0.78 -14.38 8.53
N GLU A 17 0.00 -13.42 8.03
CA GLU A 17 -1.38 -13.15 8.47
C GLU A 17 -2.42 -13.97 7.69
N GLY A 18 -1.98 -14.89 6.81
CA GLY A 18 -2.87 -15.69 5.97
C GLY A 18 -3.57 -14.90 4.87
N ALA A 19 -3.16 -13.66 4.62
CA ALA A 19 -3.60 -12.90 3.46
C ALA A 19 -2.84 -13.39 2.22
N GLY A 20 -3.55 -13.52 1.09
CA GLY A 20 -2.91 -13.81 -0.19
C GLY A 20 -1.90 -12.72 -0.60
N PRO A 21 -0.94 -13.01 -1.50
CA PRO A 21 0.13 -12.08 -1.87
C PRO A 21 -0.33 -10.93 -2.77
N ASP A 22 -1.61 -10.88 -3.13
CA ASP A 22 -2.19 -9.89 -4.05
C ASP A 22 -2.98 -8.81 -3.31
N LEU A 23 -3.23 -7.70 -4.02
CA LEU A 23 -3.97 -6.55 -3.47
C LEU A 23 -5.38 -6.94 -3.04
N GLN A 24 -6.06 -7.81 -3.79
CA GLN A 24 -7.44 -8.17 -3.51
C GLN A 24 -7.55 -8.93 -2.18
N ALA A 25 -6.71 -9.92 -1.96
CA ALA A 25 -6.68 -10.73 -0.75
C ALA A 25 -6.33 -9.89 0.49
N LEU A 26 -5.44 -8.90 0.36
CA LEU A 26 -5.18 -7.95 1.44
C LEU A 26 -6.43 -7.12 1.78
N LEU A 27 -7.12 -6.57 0.77
CA LEU A 27 -8.33 -5.79 1.01
C LEU A 27 -9.44 -6.66 1.62
N ASP A 28 -9.59 -7.91 1.16
CA ASP A 28 -10.54 -8.87 1.73
C ASP A 28 -10.22 -9.18 3.20
N ALA A 29 -8.93 -9.33 3.54
CA ALA A 29 -8.49 -9.53 4.93
C ALA A 29 -8.79 -8.31 5.81
N ILE A 30 -8.60 -7.09 5.30
CA ILE A 30 -8.91 -5.85 6.03
C ILE A 30 -10.41 -5.71 6.28
N ASP A 31 -11.25 -6.08 5.31
CA ASP A 31 -12.70 -6.02 5.45
C ASP A 31 -13.21 -7.09 6.43
N ALA A 32 -12.57 -8.27 6.47
CA ALA A 32 -12.91 -9.35 7.39
C ALA A 32 -12.48 -9.07 8.84
N ASP A 33 -11.23 -8.60 9.03
CA ASP A 33 -10.70 -8.17 10.31
C ASP A 33 -9.94 -6.85 10.13
N PRO A 34 -10.57 -5.70 10.47
CA PRO A 34 -9.89 -4.42 10.38
C PRO A 34 -8.58 -4.38 11.19
N ALA A 35 -8.43 -5.16 12.27
CA ALA A 35 -7.22 -5.16 13.07
C ALA A 35 -6.00 -5.80 12.35
N VAL A 36 -6.20 -6.62 11.31
CA VAL A 36 -5.12 -7.27 10.55
C VAL A 36 -4.11 -6.25 10.03
N ARG A 37 -4.59 -5.06 9.67
CA ARG A 37 -3.78 -3.98 9.11
C ARG A 37 -2.69 -3.49 10.07
N TRP A 38 -2.91 -3.64 11.37
CA TRP A 38 -1.91 -3.32 12.41
C TRP A 38 -0.96 -4.46 12.68
N ARG A 39 -1.44 -5.71 12.60
CA ARG A 39 -0.56 -6.88 12.69
C ARG A 39 0.42 -6.94 11.52
N ILE A 40 -0.05 -6.67 10.30
CA ILE A 40 0.80 -6.54 9.10
C ILE A 40 1.80 -5.39 9.29
N ALA A 41 1.35 -4.21 9.71
CA ALA A 41 2.23 -3.06 9.89
C ALA A 41 3.32 -3.30 10.96
N ASP A 42 3.03 -4.11 11.98
CA ASP A 42 3.99 -4.46 13.02
C ASP A 42 5.11 -5.40 12.56
N GLN A 43 4.91 -6.12 11.45
CA GLN A 43 5.94 -6.98 10.86
C GLN A 43 6.96 -6.21 10.02
N PHE A 44 6.67 -4.96 9.64
CA PHE A 44 7.62 -4.16 8.87
C PHE A 44 8.85 -3.74 9.70
N PRO A 45 10.03 -3.65 9.08
CA PRO A 45 11.21 -3.09 9.71
C PRO A 45 10.94 -1.67 10.24
N LYS A 46 11.11 -1.46 11.54
CA LYS A 46 10.90 -0.17 12.20
C LYS A 46 12.22 0.61 12.28
N SER A 47 12.18 1.90 12.00
CA SER A 47 13.27 2.81 12.36
C SER A 47 13.35 2.95 13.89
N GLU A 48 14.50 3.38 14.43
CA GLU A 48 14.64 3.62 15.88
C GLU A 48 13.57 4.59 16.41
N GLN A 49 13.27 5.64 15.64
CA GLN A 49 12.21 6.60 15.97
C GLN A 49 10.82 5.96 16.00
N ALA A 50 10.52 5.06 15.06
CA ALA A 50 9.26 4.33 15.02
C ALA A 50 9.17 3.30 16.16
N ALA A 51 10.28 2.67 16.53
CA ALA A 51 10.35 1.71 17.63
C ALA A 51 10.20 2.37 19.01
N ALA A 52 10.71 3.60 19.16
CA ALA A 52 10.59 4.38 20.40
C ALA A 52 9.24 5.10 20.53
N ALA A 53 8.47 5.21 19.45
CA ALA A 53 7.17 5.88 19.46
C ALA A 53 6.13 5.07 20.26
N THR A 54 5.22 5.77 20.94
CA THR A 54 4.12 5.17 21.68
C THR A 54 2.78 5.84 21.34
N GLY A 55 1.67 5.18 21.66
CA GLY A 55 0.32 5.72 21.48
C GLY A 55 0.05 6.18 20.04
N SER A 56 -0.40 7.44 19.89
CA SER A 56 -0.77 8.02 18.58
C SER A 56 0.41 8.14 17.61
N ALA A 57 1.64 8.30 18.10
CA ALA A 57 2.83 8.38 17.26
C ALA A 57 3.17 7.01 16.65
N ALA A 58 3.15 5.94 17.45
CA ALA A 58 3.33 4.56 16.95
C ALA A 58 2.27 4.21 15.90
N ARG A 59 1.04 4.67 16.16
CA ARG A 59 -0.11 4.53 15.27
C ARG A 59 0.11 5.24 13.93
N ALA A 60 0.68 6.44 13.95
CA ALA A 60 1.01 7.20 12.75
C ALA A 60 2.12 6.53 11.92
N PHE A 61 3.18 6.01 12.55
CA PHE A 61 4.23 5.27 11.85
C PHE A 61 3.69 4.00 11.19
N SER A 62 2.84 3.25 11.90
CA SER A 62 2.19 2.04 11.36
C SER A 62 1.33 2.37 10.13
N ARG A 63 0.57 3.48 10.19
CA ARG A 63 -0.22 3.97 9.05
C ARG A 63 0.65 4.33 7.85
N LEU A 64 1.78 5.01 8.08
CA LEU A 64 2.69 5.38 7.00
C LEU A 64 3.33 4.16 6.33
N ALA A 65 3.76 3.18 7.14
CA ALA A 65 4.34 1.93 6.63
C ALA A 65 3.32 1.15 5.79
N LEU A 66 2.10 0.98 6.32
CA LEU A 66 1.02 0.30 5.62
C LEU A 66 0.61 1.03 4.32
N ARG A 67 0.50 2.37 4.35
CA ARG A 67 0.18 3.17 3.16
C ARG A 67 1.21 2.98 2.06
N ARG A 68 2.50 2.97 2.43
CA ARG A 68 3.59 2.73 1.49
C ARG A 68 3.49 1.33 0.87
N ALA A 69 3.24 0.31 1.70
CA ALA A 69 3.07 -1.06 1.23
C ALA A 69 1.89 -1.23 0.27
N LEU A 70 0.73 -0.66 0.63
CA LEU A 70 -0.45 -0.64 -0.25
C LEU A 70 -0.18 0.06 -1.57
N ASN A 71 0.51 1.21 -1.56
CA ASN A 71 0.87 1.92 -2.79
C ASN A 71 1.77 1.08 -3.71
N GLN A 72 2.70 0.30 -3.14
CA GLN A 72 3.55 -0.60 -3.91
C GLN A 72 2.74 -1.75 -4.54
N LEU A 73 1.82 -2.36 -3.80
CA LEU A 73 0.92 -3.40 -4.32
C LEU A 73 0.02 -2.85 -5.44
N VAL A 74 -0.58 -1.67 -5.25
CA VAL A 74 -1.38 -1.00 -6.28
C VAL A 74 -0.55 -0.69 -7.52
N THR A 75 0.67 -0.18 -7.36
CA THR A 75 1.56 0.11 -8.49
C THR A 75 1.90 -1.17 -9.27
N MET A 76 2.16 -2.27 -8.57
CA MET A 76 2.40 -3.57 -9.22
C MET A 76 1.16 -4.05 -9.97
N GLU A 77 -0.03 -3.94 -9.38
CA GLU A 77 -1.28 -4.35 -10.00
C GLU A 77 -1.58 -3.54 -11.28
N LEU A 78 -1.47 -2.21 -11.20
CA LEU A 78 -1.73 -1.31 -12.32
C LEU A 78 -0.72 -1.49 -13.45
N THR A 79 0.56 -1.72 -13.12
CA THR A 79 1.60 -1.97 -14.15
C THR A 79 1.46 -3.35 -14.76
N ALA A 80 1.10 -4.38 -13.99
CA ALA A 80 0.86 -5.74 -14.50
C ALA A 80 -0.31 -5.79 -15.49
N ARG A 81 -1.37 -4.98 -15.27
CA ARG A 81 -2.51 -4.85 -16.18
C ARG A 81 -2.29 -3.85 -17.33
N GLY A 82 -1.15 -3.15 -17.35
CA GLY A 82 -0.85 -2.11 -18.35
C GLY A 82 -1.65 -0.81 -18.17
N ALA A 83 -2.40 -0.66 -17.08
CA ALA A 83 -3.16 0.54 -16.74
C ALA A 83 -2.25 1.69 -16.32
N ALA A 84 -1.09 1.39 -15.73
CA ALA A 84 -0.04 2.36 -15.44
C ALA A 84 1.26 1.98 -16.17
N ARG A 85 1.99 2.98 -16.67
CA ARG A 85 3.23 2.76 -17.43
C ARG A 85 4.33 3.67 -16.93
N TRP A 86 5.55 3.14 -16.81
CA TRP A 86 6.71 3.95 -16.50
C TRP A 86 7.11 4.80 -17.71
N GLN A 87 7.11 6.12 -17.51
CA GLN A 87 7.70 7.06 -18.45
C GLN A 87 9.12 7.39 -17.98
N LEU A 88 10.09 6.95 -18.77
CA LEU A 88 11.50 7.21 -18.54
C LEU A 88 11.87 8.59 -19.10
N SER A 89 12.65 9.35 -18.35
CA SER A 89 13.29 10.60 -18.79
C SER A 89 14.79 10.47 -18.57
N TRP A 90 15.57 11.12 -19.44
CA TRP A 90 17.02 11.24 -19.27
C TRP A 90 17.40 12.43 -18.37
N SER A 91 16.49 13.39 -18.23
CA SER A 91 16.70 14.61 -17.44
C SER A 91 15.97 14.58 -16.10
N ASP A 92 14.88 13.81 -16.01
CA ASP A 92 14.00 13.74 -14.85
C ASP A 92 13.97 12.32 -14.27
N SER A 93 13.45 12.21 -13.04
CA SER A 93 13.14 10.90 -12.46
C SER A 93 12.07 10.19 -13.28
N ALA A 94 12.16 8.86 -13.35
CA ALA A 94 11.11 8.04 -13.95
C ALA A 94 9.77 8.32 -13.24
N THR A 95 8.74 8.63 -14.02
CA THR A 95 7.40 8.92 -13.50
C THR A 95 6.44 7.82 -13.92
N LEU A 96 5.50 7.49 -13.03
CA LEU A 96 4.43 6.57 -13.36
C LEU A 96 3.30 7.35 -14.03
N ARG A 97 2.89 6.94 -15.22
CA ARG A 97 1.76 7.55 -15.94
C ARG A 97 0.51 6.72 -15.73
N TYR A 98 -0.51 7.37 -15.19
CA TYR A 98 -1.83 6.82 -14.92
C TYR A 98 -2.77 6.99 -16.13
N PRO A 99 -3.88 6.25 -16.19
CA PRO A 99 -4.75 6.22 -17.37
C PRO A 99 -5.59 7.49 -17.57
N ALA A 100 -5.77 8.29 -16.52
CA ALA A 100 -6.56 9.52 -16.56
C ALA A 100 -5.92 10.64 -15.71
N ASP A 101 -6.20 11.89 -16.08
CA ASP A 101 -5.83 13.06 -15.29
C ASP A 101 -6.55 13.03 -13.93
N GLY A 102 -5.84 13.40 -12.86
CA GLY A 102 -6.37 13.37 -11.49
C GLY A 102 -6.47 11.98 -10.85
N PHE A 103 -6.10 10.92 -11.57
CA PHE A 103 -6.09 9.55 -11.02
C PHE A 103 -5.13 9.42 -9.83
N GLU A 104 -3.95 10.04 -9.90
CA GLU A 104 -2.95 10.01 -8.82
C GLU A 104 -3.50 10.64 -7.53
N ASP A 105 -4.22 11.75 -7.64
CA ASP A 105 -4.84 12.42 -6.49
C ASP A 105 -5.94 11.55 -5.87
N GLN A 106 -6.80 10.96 -6.72
CA GLN A 106 -7.85 10.03 -6.28
C GLN A 106 -7.26 8.79 -5.61
N LEU A 107 -6.16 8.25 -6.17
CA LEU A 107 -5.44 7.13 -5.58
C LEU A 107 -4.86 7.50 -4.22
N GLY A 108 -4.27 8.70 -4.09
CA GLY A 108 -3.78 9.22 -2.81
C GLY A 108 -4.87 9.22 -1.73
N LEU A 109 -6.05 9.75 -2.07
CA LEU A 109 -7.20 9.78 -1.15
C LEU A 109 -7.71 8.37 -0.80
N ALA A 110 -7.80 7.48 -1.78
CA ALA A 110 -8.25 6.10 -1.56
C ALA A 110 -7.28 5.31 -0.68
N LEU A 111 -5.97 5.52 -0.85
CA LEU A 111 -4.94 4.92 0.00
C LEU A 111 -5.04 5.44 1.44
N ASP A 112 -5.23 6.75 1.63
CA ASP A 112 -5.38 7.35 2.96
C ASP A 112 -6.66 6.85 3.66
N ALA A 113 -7.74 6.66 2.93
CA ALA A 113 -8.99 6.07 3.44
C ALA A 113 -8.80 4.61 3.86
N ALA A 114 -8.07 3.81 3.09
CA ALA A 114 -7.82 2.39 3.39
C ALA A 114 -6.98 2.18 4.66
N VAL A 115 -6.09 3.13 4.99
CA VAL A 115 -5.23 3.07 6.20
C VAL A 115 -5.76 3.86 7.39
N ALA A 116 -6.95 4.44 7.28
CA ALA A 116 -7.54 5.20 8.37
C ALA A 116 -7.86 4.33 9.59
N ASP A 117 -8.19 4.98 10.72
CA ASP A 117 -8.60 4.27 11.93
C ASP A 117 -9.96 3.56 11.76
N GLN A 118 -10.77 4.01 10.79
CA GLN A 118 -11.89 3.28 10.21
C GLN A 118 -11.57 3.08 8.72
N PRO A 119 -11.15 1.88 8.29
CA PRO A 119 -10.70 1.67 6.92
C PRO A 119 -11.88 1.71 5.96
N ASP A 120 -11.74 2.43 4.86
CA ASP A 120 -12.59 2.32 3.68
C ASP A 120 -11.75 1.74 2.53
N THR A 121 -11.96 0.47 2.21
CA THR A 121 -11.31 -0.23 1.10
C THR A 121 -12.08 -0.09 -0.21
N GLU A 122 -13.37 0.29 -0.17
CA GLU A 122 -14.27 0.28 -1.32
C GLU A 122 -13.81 1.29 -2.38
N SER A 123 -13.42 2.49 -1.92
CA SER A 123 -12.87 3.54 -2.78
C SER A 123 -11.63 3.06 -3.56
N LEU A 124 -10.75 2.31 -2.91
CA LEU A 124 -9.54 1.77 -3.54
C LEU A 124 -9.85 0.63 -4.51
N ARG A 125 -10.77 -0.28 -4.14
CA ARG A 125 -11.24 -1.37 -5.01
C ARG A 125 -11.85 -0.83 -6.30
N LYS A 126 -12.72 0.16 -6.21
CA LYS A 126 -13.36 0.80 -7.38
C LYS A 126 -12.35 1.43 -8.33
N LEU A 127 -11.27 1.98 -7.81
CA LEU A 127 -10.27 2.68 -8.61
C LEU A 127 -9.28 1.73 -9.29
N VAL A 128 -8.89 0.64 -8.61
CA VAL A 128 -7.74 -0.21 -9.02
C VAL A 128 -8.16 -1.60 -9.51
N LEU A 129 -9.25 -2.15 -8.98
CA LEU A 129 -9.71 -3.51 -9.29
C LEU A 129 -10.89 -3.55 -10.25
N ALA A 130 -11.50 -2.40 -10.57
CA ALA A 130 -12.51 -2.33 -11.62
C ALA A 130 -11.93 -2.78 -12.98
N PRO A 131 -12.71 -3.52 -13.78
CA PRO A 131 -12.27 -4.07 -15.07
C PRO A 131 -12.01 -3.00 -16.13
#